data_AF-A0A4Q5TVM9-F1
#
_entry.id   AF-A0A4Q5TVM9-F1
#
_cell.length_a   1.000
_cell.length_b   1.000
_cell.length_c   1.000
_cell.angle_alpha   90.00
_cell.angle_beta   90.00
_cell.angle_gamma   90.00
#
_symmetry.space_group_name_H-M   'P 1'
#
loop_
_entity.id
_entity.type
_entity.pdbx_description
1 polymer ?
#
loop_
_entity_poly.entity_id
_entity_poly.type
_entity_poly.pdbx_seq_one_letter_code
_entity_poly.pdbx_strand_id
1 'polypeptide(L)'
;MERRGARHQQGGSGLVWLLHLSGSGGYGAEVVFWNLMLGVMASLYHINKGVGRPITFKGIVGIYIAYLGIGMVALLLLFAVLYLLRVNVYVVLGIVALLAALLLYGVSYLSRRFGQYGMLKFFARGKVPGSIRFRSRRLFTGLKYAGSKQAVSERRPVW
;
A
#
# COMPACT_ATOMS: atom_id res chain seq x y z
N MET A 1 34.22 -21.61 3.84
CA MET A 1 33.10 -21.40 2.89
C MET A 1 32.09 -20.48 3.55
N GLU A 2 32.20 -19.19 3.28
CA GLU A 2 31.56 -18.11 4.05
C GLU A 2 30.42 -17.49 3.23
N ARG A 3 29.16 -17.66 3.66
CA ARG A 3 28.01 -17.00 3.03
C ARG A 3 27.71 -15.71 3.77
N ARG A 4 28.11 -14.58 3.17
CA ARG A 4 27.78 -13.23 3.63
C ARG A 4 26.29 -12.96 3.44
N GLY A 5 25.52 -13.12 4.52
CA GLY A 5 24.17 -12.58 4.62
C GLY A 5 24.25 -11.07 4.84
N ALA A 6 23.71 -10.31 3.90
CA ALA A 6 23.58 -8.86 4.01
C ALA A 6 22.64 -8.52 5.19
N ARG A 7 23.23 -8.14 6.32
CA ARG A 7 22.52 -7.42 7.38
C ARG A 7 22.22 -6.02 6.87
N HIS A 8 20.95 -5.75 6.64
CA HIS A 8 20.43 -4.39 6.59
C HIS A 8 20.72 -3.73 7.95
N GLN A 9 21.81 -2.98 8.03
CA GLN A 9 22.06 -2.08 9.15
C GLN A 9 20.99 -0.99 9.12
N GLN A 10 20.14 -0.98 10.14
CA GLN A 10 19.48 0.23 10.59
C GLN A 10 20.59 1.16 11.10
N GLY A 11 20.89 2.21 10.35
CA GLY A 11 21.89 3.19 10.73
C GLY A 11 21.48 4.55 10.19
N GLY A 12 21.13 5.45 11.11
CA GLY A 12 21.24 6.89 10.94
C GLY A 12 20.42 7.52 9.82
N SER A 13 19.30 8.15 10.20
CA SER A 13 18.73 9.28 9.47
C SER A 13 19.71 10.47 9.45
N GLY A 14 20.73 10.37 8.60
CA GLY A 14 21.64 11.45 8.24
C GLY A 14 21.61 11.61 6.73
N LEU A 15 20.78 12.55 6.24
CA LEU A 15 20.97 13.09 4.90
C LEU A 15 22.39 13.68 4.83
N VAL A 16 23.23 13.18 3.93
CA VAL A 16 24.55 13.75 3.67
C VAL A 16 24.33 15.12 3.02
N TRP A 17 24.44 16.17 3.84
CA TRP A 17 24.31 17.58 3.47
C TRP A 17 25.68 18.23 3.36
N LEU A 18 26.49 17.84 2.38
CA LEU A 18 27.77 18.51 2.15
C LEU A 18 27.94 18.89 0.69
N LEU A 19 27.23 19.95 0.29
CA LEU A 19 27.56 20.75 -0.88
C LEU A 19 28.64 21.75 -0.45
N HIS A 20 29.89 21.49 -0.80
CA HIS A 20 31.01 22.39 -0.52
C HIS A 20 30.96 23.57 -1.51
N LEU A 21 30.32 24.68 -1.12
CA LEU A 21 30.33 25.91 -1.90
C LEU A 21 31.60 26.70 -1.56
N SER A 22 32.59 26.65 -2.46
CA SER A 22 33.80 27.46 -2.37
C SER A 22 33.52 28.87 -2.91
N GLY A 23 33.53 29.88 -2.05
CA GLY A 23 33.42 31.29 -2.41
C GLY A 23 34.57 32.12 -1.84
N SER A 24 35.31 32.81 -2.71
CA SER A 24 36.38 33.75 -2.35
C SER A 24 35.82 35.18 -2.40
N GLY A 25 35.69 35.86 -1.26
CA GLY A 25 35.38 37.30 -1.24
C GLY A 25 34.82 37.81 0.09
N GLY A 26 35.42 38.89 0.61
CA GLY A 26 35.21 39.43 1.96
C GLY A 26 33.83 40.04 2.23
N TYR A 27 33.49 40.06 3.53
CA TYR A 27 32.33 40.66 4.22
C TYR A 27 30.91 40.27 3.75
N GLY A 28 30.67 39.99 2.46
CA GLY A 28 29.36 39.56 1.94
C GLY A 28 29.02 38.10 2.25
N ALA A 29 30.03 37.21 2.28
CA ALA A 29 29.83 35.79 2.56
C ALA A 29 29.34 35.53 4.01
N GLU A 30 29.86 36.28 4.98
CA GLU A 30 29.47 36.21 6.39
C GLU A 30 28.00 36.62 6.58
N VAL A 31 27.55 37.74 5.99
CA VAL A 31 26.16 38.23 6.17
C VAL A 31 25.13 37.29 5.52
N VAL A 32 25.47 36.70 4.37
CA VAL A 32 24.65 35.66 3.75
C VAL A 32 24.63 34.41 4.61
N PHE A 33 25.79 33.98 5.15
CA PHE A 33 25.89 32.83 6.03
C PHE A 33 25.06 33.01 7.32
N TRP A 34 25.13 34.17 7.96
CA TRP A 34 24.35 34.47 9.17
C TRP A 34 22.85 34.56 8.89
N ASN A 35 22.40 35.15 7.77
CA ASN A 35 20.99 35.15 7.39
C ASN A 35 20.46 33.75 7.05
N LEU A 36 21.29 32.92 6.42
CA LEU A 36 20.94 31.52 6.11
C LEU A 36 20.96 30.66 7.38
N MET A 37 21.86 30.94 8.34
CA MET A 37 21.95 30.20 9.59
C MET A 37 20.84 30.59 10.60
N LEU A 38 20.49 31.88 10.69
CA LEU A 38 19.38 32.37 11.52
C LEU A 38 18.00 32.03 10.93
N GLY A 39 17.90 31.83 9.62
CA GLY A 39 16.66 31.46 8.92
C GLY A 39 16.35 29.96 8.87
N VAL A 40 17.31 29.08 9.17
CA VAL A 40 17.11 27.62 9.14
C VAL A 40 16.67 27.15 10.52
N MET A 41 15.43 27.50 10.86
CA MET A 41 14.63 26.71 11.78
C MET A 41 14.43 25.37 11.07
N ALA A 42 15.19 24.34 11.46
CA ALA A 42 15.00 23.01 10.92
C ALA A 42 13.58 22.54 11.24
N SER A 43 12.67 22.70 10.28
CA SER A 43 11.30 22.24 10.41
C SER A 43 11.37 20.71 10.53
N LEU A 44 11.18 20.21 11.75
CA LEU A 44 11.09 18.79 12.03
C LEU A 44 9.78 18.28 11.44
N TYR A 45 9.82 17.97 10.14
CA TYR A 45 8.72 17.31 9.48
C TYR A 45 8.61 15.90 10.01
N HIS A 46 7.55 15.63 10.76
CA HIS A 46 7.21 14.28 11.16
C HIS A 46 6.76 13.51 9.91
N ILE A 47 7.71 12.83 9.27
CA ILE A 47 7.44 11.97 8.11
C ILE A 47 6.49 10.87 8.57
N ASN A 48 5.25 10.91 8.09
CA ASN A 48 4.24 9.91 8.42
C ASN A 48 4.58 8.57 7.76
N LYS A 49 5.34 7.72 8.46
CA LYS A 49 5.72 6.36 8.02
C LYS A 49 4.54 5.36 8.01
N GLY A 50 3.31 5.83 8.25
CA GLY A 50 2.07 5.08 8.15
C GLY A 50 1.37 5.17 6.79
N VAL A 51 1.73 6.15 5.96
CA VAL A 51 1.11 6.35 4.63
C VAL A 51 1.44 5.15 3.74
N GLY A 52 0.40 4.44 3.29
CA GLY A 52 0.54 3.25 2.42
C GLY A 52 0.60 1.91 3.16
N ARG A 53 0.52 1.88 4.50
CA ARG A 53 0.33 0.61 5.22
C ARG A 53 -1.09 0.08 4.96
N PRO A 54 -1.25 -1.23 4.69
CA PRO A 54 -2.58 -1.79 4.51
C PRO A 54 -3.38 -1.68 5.81
N ILE A 55 -4.67 -1.38 5.66
CA ILE A 55 -5.61 -1.36 6.77
C ILE A 55 -5.56 -2.72 7.44
N THR A 56 -5.08 -2.74 8.68
CA THR A 56 -4.88 -3.95 9.47
C THR A 56 -5.67 -3.80 10.75
N PHE A 57 -6.59 -4.71 10.99
CA PHE A 57 -7.39 -4.74 12.20
C PHE A 57 -7.08 -6.01 12.98
N LYS A 58 -6.36 -5.87 14.10
CA LYS A 58 -6.12 -6.96 15.08
C LYS A 58 -5.58 -8.28 14.46
N GLY A 59 -4.77 -8.16 13.40
CA GLY A 59 -4.17 -9.29 12.67
C GLY A 59 -4.87 -9.69 11.36
N ILE A 60 -6.03 -9.11 11.06
CA ILE A 60 -6.76 -9.26 9.79
C ILE A 60 -6.38 -8.10 8.87
N VAL A 61 -5.94 -8.39 7.63
CA VAL A 61 -5.34 -7.38 6.74
C VAL A 61 -6.13 -7.19 5.45
N GLY A 62 -6.50 -5.97 5.09
CA GLY A 62 -7.08 -5.67 3.77
C GLY A 62 -8.48 -6.25 3.57
N ILE A 63 -8.72 -6.92 2.44
CA ILE A 63 -10.06 -7.32 1.98
C ILE A 63 -10.81 -8.27 2.93
N TYR A 64 -10.09 -9.00 3.79
CA TYR A 64 -10.71 -9.89 4.80
C TYR A 64 -11.59 -9.14 5.81
N ILE A 65 -11.31 -7.86 6.07
CA ILE A 65 -12.16 -7.02 6.94
C ILE A 65 -13.54 -6.83 6.30
N ALA A 66 -13.59 -6.64 4.97
CA ALA A 66 -14.85 -6.50 4.24
C ALA A 66 -15.67 -7.79 4.28
N TYR A 67 -15.02 -8.95 4.10
CA TYR A 67 -15.69 -10.26 4.23
C TYR A 67 -16.28 -10.47 5.62
N LEU A 68 -15.57 -10.04 6.68
CA LEU A 68 -16.07 -10.10 8.04
C LEU A 68 -17.31 -9.21 8.22
N GLY A 69 -17.28 -7.98 7.71
CA GLY A 69 -18.42 -7.05 7.75
C GLY A 69 -19.65 -7.59 7.02
N ILE A 70 -19.49 -8.07 5.78
CA ILE A 70 -20.57 -8.67 5.00
C ILE A 70 -21.12 -9.92 5.71
N GLY A 71 -20.24 -10.77 6.24
CA GLY A 71 -20.65 -11.96 6.98
C GLY A 71 -21.46 -11.64 8.23
N MET A 72 -21.09 -10.60 9.00
CA MET A 72 -21.85 -10.15 10.16
C MET A 72 -23.26 -9.64 9.78
N VAL A 73 -23.38 -8.89 8.69
CA VAL A 73 -24.69 -8.46 8.17
C VAL A 73 -25.53 -9.66 7.72
N ALA A 74 -24.93 -10.63 7.03
CA ALA A 74 -25.63 -11.85 6.62
C ALA A 74 -26.12 -12.68 7.83
N LEU A 75 -25.31 -12.78 8.88
CA LEU A 75 -25.68 -13.42 10.15
C LEU A 75 -26.86 -12.71 10.84
N LEU A 76 -26.88 -11.38 10.82
CA LEU A 76 -28.01 -10.59 11.34
C LEU A 76 -29.29 -10.86 10.54
N LEU A 77 -29.21 -10.86 9.22
CA LEU A 77 -30.36 -11.17 8.36
C LEU A 77 -30.84 -12.61 8.56
N LEU A 78 -29.93 -13.56 8.68
CA LEU A 78 -30.26 -14.96 9.00
C LEU A 78 -31.01 -15.08 10.32
N PHE A 79 -30.51 -14.41 11.38
CA PHE A 79 -31.20 -14.34 12.67
C PHE A 79 -32.62 -13.80 12.52
N ALA A 80 -32.78 -12.67 11.81
CA ALA A 80 -34.08 -12.03 11.60
C ALA A 80 -35.06 -12.96 10.87
N VAL A 81 -34.62 -13.62 9.80
CA VAL A 81 -35.45 -14.57 9.04
C VAL A 81 -35.87 -15.76 9.91
N LEU A 82 -34.93 -16.39 10.62
CA LEU A 82 -35.24 -17.54 11.48
C LEU A 82 -36.19 -17.15 12.64
N TYR A 83 -36.02 -15.95 13.19
CA TYR A 83 -36.90 -15.42 14.22
C TYR A 83 -38.32 -15.17 13.69
N LEU A 84 -38.45 -14.59 12.49
CA LEU A 84 -39.74 -14.38 11.82
C LEU A 84 -40.47 -15.71 11.52
N LEU A 85 -39.72 -16.77 11.21
CA LEU A 85 -40.23 -18.13 11.02
C LEU A 85 -40.64 -18.83 12.33
N ARG A 86 -40.61 -18.13 13.48
CA ARG A 86 -40.94 -18.67 14.81
C ARG A 86 -40.09 -19.87 15.24
N VAL A 87 -38.86 -19.98 14.71
CA VAL A 87 -37.89 -20.96 15.20
C VAL A 87 -37.55 -20.64 16.66
N ASN A 88 -37.38 -21.67 17.49
CA ASN A 88 -37.02 -21.50 18.90
C ASN A 88 -35.76 -20.65 19.04
N VAL A 89 -35.84 -19.55 19.80
CA VAL A 89 -34.76 -18.56 19.94
C VAL A 89 -33.45 -19.19 20.42
N TYR A 90 -33.50 -20.21 21.29
CA TYR A 90 -32.30 -20.89 21.77
C TYR A 90 -31.58 -21.64 20.64
N VAL A 91 -32.33 -22.21 19.70
CA VAL A 91 -31.77 -22.88 18.51
C VAL A 91 -31.15 -21.85 17.56
N VAL A 92 -31.85 -20.73 17.33
CA VAL A 92 -31.36 -19.65 16.47
C VAL A 92 -30.05 -19.06 17.03
N LEU A 93 -29.99 -18.83 18.34
CA LEU A 93 -28.77 -18.36 19.02
C LEU A 93 -27.61 -19.33 18.85
N GLY A 94 -27.86 -20.64 19.01
CA GLY A 94 -26.84 -21.67 18.80
C GLY A 94 -26.28 -21.65 17.37
N ILE A 95 -27.16 -21.57 16.37
CA ILE A 95 -26.77 -21.51 14.95
C ILE A 95 -25.95 -20.24 14.67
N VAL A 96 -26.43 -19.07 15.09
CA VAL A 96 -25.78 -17.78 14.84
C VAL A 96 -24.43 -17.71 15.54
N ALA A 97 -24.33 -18.16 16.80
CA ALA A 97 -23.07 -18.19 17.54
C ALA A 97 -22.03 -19.10 16.86
N LEU A 98 -22.45 -20.29 16.45
CA LEU A 98 -21.58 -21.24 15.75
C LEU A 98 -21.09 -20.69 14.41
N LEU A 99 -22.00 -20.14 13.60
CA LEU A 99 -21.67 -19.53 12.32
C LEU A 99 -20.78 -18.29 12.47
N ALA A 100 -21.01 -17.47 13.50
CA ALA A 100 -20.14 -16.33 13.80
C ALA A 100 -18.72 -16.77 14.18
N ALA A 101 -18.59 -17.80 15.02
CA ALA A 101 -17.29 -18.37 15.38
C ALA A 101 -16.55 -18.92 14.15
N LEU A 102 -17.26 -19.65 13.28
CA LEU A 102 -16.72 -20.18 12.03
C LEU A 102 -16.29 -19.05 11.07
N LEU A 103 -17.08 -17.98 10.96
CA LEU A 103 -16.75 -16.82 10.15
C LEU A 103 -15.45 -16.16 10.64
N LEU A 104 -15.35 -15.87 11.94
CA LEU A 104 -14.16 -15.26 12.53
C LEU A 104 -12.93 -16.14 12.34
N TYR A 105 -13.05 -17.44 12.59
CA TYR A 105 -11.98 -18.40 12.40
C TYR A 105 -11.53 -18.48 10.93
N GLY A 106 -12.48 -18.68 10.02
CA GLY A 106 -12.23 -18.85 8.59
C GLY A 106 -11.59 -17.62 7.96
N VAL A 107 -12.13 -16.43 8.22
CA VAL A 107 -11.59 -15.16 7.71
C VAL A 107 -10.19 -14.90 8.28
N SER A 108 -9.98 -15.16 9.57
CA SER A 108 -8.67 -14.99 10.19
C SER A 108 -7.63 -15.97 9.65
N TYR A 109 -8.01 -17.23 9.43
CA TYR A 109 -7.17 -18.24 8.81
C TYR A 109 -6.77 -17.82 7.38
N LEU A 110 -7.73 -17.37 6.58
CA LEU A 110 -7.52 -16.94 5.21
C LEU A 110 -6.61 -15.71 5.14
N SER A 111 -6.82 -14.75 6.06
CA SER A 111 -5.97 -13.57 6.20
C SER A 111 -4.51 -13.92 6.49
N ARG A 112 -4.27 -14.87 7.40
CA ARG A 112 -2.91 -15.34 7.72
C ARG A 112 -2.28 -16.13 6.56
N ARG A 113 -3.07 -16.95 5.86
CA ARG A 113 -2.57 -17.82 4.78
C ARG A 113 -2.19 -17.04 3.52
N PHE A 114 -3.03 -16.08 3.10
CA PHE A 114 -2.88 -15.40 1.82
C PHE A 114 -2.37 -13.95 1.95
N GLY A 115 -2.50 -13.33 3.12
CA GLY A 115 -2.16 -11.92 3.31
C GLY A 115 -2.99 -10.98 2.41
N GLN A 116 -2.66 -9.68 2.44
CA GLN A 116 -3.46 -8.61 1.82
C GLN A 116 -3.85 -8.83 0.33
N TYR A 117 -2.97 -9.43 -0.47
CA TYR A 117 -3.16 -9.57 -1.93
C TYR A 117 -3.24 -11.03 -2.39
N GLY A 118 -3.09 -12.03 -1.50
CA GLY A 118 -2.95 -13.42 -1.91
C GLY A 118 -4.22 -13.99 -2.53
N MET A 119 -5.41 -13.68 -1.99
CA MET A 119 -6.68 -14.10 -2.61
C MET A 119 -6.87 -13.50 -4.00
N LEU A 120 -6.61 -12.20 -4.17
CA LEU A 120 -6.72 -11.56 -5.48
C LEU A 120 -5.78 -12.19 -6.50
N LYS A 121 -4.53 -12.47 -6.10
CA LYS A 121 -3.55 -13.17 -6.95
C LYS A 121 -3.99 -14.60 -7.27
N PHE A 122 -4.58 -15.31 -6.30
CA PHE A 122 -5.09 -16.66 -6.50
C PHE A 122 -6.20 -16.69 -7.55
N PHE A 123 -7.20 -15.80 -7.45
CA PHE A 123 -8.27 -15.70 -8.46
C PHE A 123 -7.77 -15.17 -9.80
N ALA A 124 -6.77 -14.28 -9.80
CA ALA A 124 -6.19 -13.76 -11.03
C ALA A 124 -5.44 -14.83 -11.82
N ARG A 125 -4.87 -15.85 -11.15
CA ARG A 125 -4.09 -16.92 -11.81
C ARG A 125 -4.85 -17.64 -12.92
N GLY A 126 -6.16 -17.85 -12.74
CA GLY A 126 -7.01 -18.48 -13.76
C GLY A 126 -7.35 -17.58 -14.95
N LYS A 127 -7.12 -16.27 -14.83
CA LYS A 127 -7.40 -15.27 -15.88
C LYS A 127 -6.17 -14.88 -16.69
N VAL A 128 -4.99 -15.41 -16.35
CA VAL A 128 -3.75 -15.11 -17.09
C VAL A 128 -3.65 -16.07 -18.29
N PRO A 129 -3.50 -15.57 -19.54
CA PRO A 129 -3.30 -16.42 -20.70
C PRO A 129 -1.98 -17.21 -20.56
N GLY A 130 -1.98 -18.49 -20.95
CA GLY A 130 -0.81 -19.37 -20.78
C GLY A 130 0.44 -18.93 -21.53
N SER A 131 0.29 -18.11 -22.58
CA SER A 131 1.41 -17.41 -23.20
C SER A 131 0.95 -16.07 -23.78
N ILE A 132 1.81 -15.07 -23.68
CA ILE A 132 1.64 -13.80 -24.37
C ILE A 132 2.64 -13.81 -25.53
N ARG A 133 2.15 -14.04 -26.76
CA ARG A 133 2.98 -13.98 -27.97
C ARG A 133 2.81 -12.62 -28.65
N PHE A 134 3.92 -11.93 -28.84
CA PHE A 134 3.99 -10.73 -29.67
C PHE A 134 4.60 -11.11 -31.03
N ARG A 135 3.91 -10.77 -32.13
CA ARG A 135 4.45 -10.95 -33.50
C ARG A 135 5.34 -9.78 -33.95
N SER A 136 5.32 -8.67 -33.25
CA SER A 136 6.02 -7.46 -33.66
C SER A 136 6.42 -6.60 -32.46
N ARG A 137 7.62 -6.00 -32.54
CA ARG A 137 8.11 -5.02 -31.55
C ARG A 137 7.47 -3.63 -31.70
N ARG A 138 6.68 -3.40 -32.77
CA ARG A 138 6.08 -2.10 -33.11
C ARG A 138 5.23 -1.52 -31.96
N LEU A 139 4.56 -2.37 -31.19
CA LEU A 139 3.80 -1.96 -30.00
C LEU A 139 4.69 -1.22 -28.98
N PHE A 140 5.82 -1.81 -28.59
CA PHE A 140 6.72 -1.22 -27.61
C PHE A 140 7.53 -0.04 -28.16
N THR A 141 7.92 -0.09 -29.44
CA THR A 141 8.65 1.03 -30.05
C THR A 141 7.74 2.24 -30.35
N GLY A 142 6.45 2.01 -30.63
CA GLY A 142 5.47 3.07 -30.86
C GLY A 142 5.19 3.90 -29.60
N LEU A 143 5.14 3.25 -28.43
CA LEU A 143 5.00 3.92 -27.13
C LEU A 143 6.15 4.91 -26.85
N LYS A 144 7.39 4.57 -27.27
CA LYS A 144 8.55 5.45 -27.10
C LYS A 144 8.44 6.73 -27.94
N TYR A 145 7.89 6.61 -29.15
CA TYR A 145 7.67 7.75 -30.06
C TYR A 145 6.46 8.62 -29.69
N ALA A 146 5.40 8.02 -29.14
CA ALA A 146 4.20 8.75 -28.70
C ALA A 146 4.51 9.68 -27.51
N GLY A 147 5.20 9.15 -26.49
CA GLY A 147 5.59 9.96 -25.32
C GLY A 147 6.58 11.08 -25.68
N SER A 148 7.51 10.85 -26.61
CA SER A 148 8.40 11.90 -27.09
C SER A 148 7.67 12.98 -27.88
N LYS A 149 6.64 12.65 -28.67
CA LYS A 149 5.85 13.65 -29.40
C LYS A 149 5.04 14.55 -28.45
N GLN A 150 4.42 13.97 -27.42
CA GLN A 150 3.69 14.72 -26.39
C GLN A 150 4.63 15.63 -25.59
N ALA A 151 5.77 15.10 -25.14
CA ALA A 151 6.77 15.89 -24.42
C ALA A 151 7.37 17.03 -25.27
N VAL A 152 7.45 16.85 -26.59
CA VAL A 152 7.88 17.91 -27.52
C VAL A 152 6.77 18.91 -27.79
N SER A 153 5.50 18.51 -27.94
CA SER A 153 4.39 19.46 -28.13
C SER A 153 4.14 20.32 -26.91
N GLU A 154 4.31 19.75 -25.71
CA GLU A 154 4.14 20.47 -24.44
C GLU A 154 5.28 21.45 -24.15
N ARG A 155 6.47 21.22 -24.71
CA ARG A 155 7.60 22.15 -24.66
C ARG A 155 7.58 23.21 -25.76
N ARG A 156 6.67 23.15 -26.72
CA ARG A 156 6.56 24.21 -27.73
C ARG A 156 5.84 25.39 -27.10
N PRO A 157 6.49 26.56 -26.99
CA PRO A 157 5.82 27.73 -26.48
C PRO A 157 4.68 28.11 -27.44
N VAL A 158 3.48 28.24 -26.88
CA VAL A 158 2.30 28.80 -27.52
C VAL A 158 2.46 30.31 -27.49
N TRP A 159 3.07 30.85 -28.54
CA TRP A 159 3.03 32.27 -28.85
C TRP A 159 1.88 32.54 -29.80
#